data_AF-A0A1A8TTY6-F1
#
_entry.id   AF-A0A1A8TTY6-F1
#
_cell.length_a   1.000
_cell.length_b   1.000
_cell.length_c   1.000
_cell.angle_alpha   90.00
_cell.angle_beta   90.00
_cell.angle_gamma   90.00
#
_symmetry.space_group_name_H-M   'P 1'
#
loop_
_entity.id
_entity.type
_entity.pdbx_description
1 polymer ?
#
loop_
_entity_poly.entity_id
_entity_poly.type
_entity_poly.pdbx_seq_one_letter_code
_entity_poly.pdbx_strand_id
1 'polypeptide(L)' 'MLLNNHSQILPLSNDEINAVSGAGAGESTSQGAAAGAVAGFVEGGPVGAAIGAVVGGGIGYAGYEIGEWLDS' A
#
# COMPACT_ATOMS: atom_id res chain seq x y z
N MET A 1 37.71 -3.71 30.72
CA MET A 1 37.42 -2.59 29.81
C MET A 1 36.06 -2.88 29.20
N LEU A 2 34.99 -2.30 29.76
CA LEU A 2 33.61 -2.55 29.31
C LEU A 2 33.32 -1.64 28.12
N LEU A 3 33.19 -2.23 26.94
CA LEU A 3 32.71 -1.55 25.75
C LEU A 3 31.25 -1.16 25.99
N ASN A 4 31.02 0.14 26.17
CA ASN A 4 29.70 0.75 26.27
C ASN A 4 28.98 0.54 24.93
N ASN A 5 28.25 -0.57 24.82
CA ASN A 5 27.42 -0.89 23.67
C ASN A 5 26.10 -0.13 23.80
N HIS A 6 26.18 1.20 23.73
CA HIS A 6 25.02 2.05 23.49
C HIS A 6 24.73 1.94 21.99
N SER A 7 23.84 1.01 21.63
CA SER A 7 23.17 0.98 20.35
C SER A 7 22.59 2.37 20.07
N GLN A 8 23.26 3.15 19.22
CA GLN A 8 22.76 4.44 18.80
C GLN A 8 21.45 4.23 18.05
N ILE A 9 20.34 4.55 18.71
CA ILE A 9 19.04 4.71 18.05
C ILE A 9 19.16 5.98 17.22
N LEU A 10 19.52 5.82 15.95
CA LEU A 10 19.44 6.90 14.98
C LEU A 10 17.97 7.10 14.62
N PRO A 11 17.47 8.35 14.54
CA PRO A 11 16.12 8.59 14.04
C PRO A 11 16.06 8.15 12.56
N LEU A 12 15.16 7.21 12.25
CA LEU A 12 14.89 6.76 10.88
C LEU A 12 14.32 7.92 10.05
N SER A 13 14.75 8.02 8.79
CA SER A 13 14.13 8.98 7.87
C SER A 13 12.70 8.54 7.52
N ASN A 14 11.86 9.48 7.06
CA ASN A 14 10.50 9.16 6.61
C ASN A 14 10.51 8.15 5.46
N ASP A 15 11.54 8.18 4.61
CA ASP A 15 11.71 7.25 3.50
C ASP A 15 11.98 5.83 3.99
N GLU A 16 12.83 5.69 5.02
CA GLU A 16 13.12 4.39 5.66
C GLU A 16 11.90 3.86 6.43
N ILE A 17 11.09 4.74 7.02
CA ILE A 17 9.84 4.36 7.68
C ILE A 17 8.81 3.87 6.64
N ASN A 18 8.67 4.59 5.52
CA ASN A 18 7.72 4.24 4.46
C ASN A 18 8.10 2.96 3.72
N ALA A 19 9.40 2.70 3.55
CA ALA A 19 9.90 1.47 2.95
C ALA A 19 9.53 0.21 3.77
N VAL A 20 9.32 0.35 5.08
CA VAL A 20 9.00 -0.76 5.99
C VAL A 20 7.52 -0.76 6.41
N SER A 21 6.83 0.38 6.35
CA SER A 21 5.41 0.51 6.76
C SER A 21 4.41 -0.05 5.75
N GLY A 22 4.82 -0.23 4.49
CA GLY A 22 3.94 -0.68 3.42
C GLY A 22 3.32 0.46 2.59
N ALA A 23 3.59 1.72 2.94
CA ALA A 23 3.02 2.97 2.39
C ALA A 23 3.29 3.28 0.91
N GLY A 24 3.60 2.26 0.11
CA GLY A 24 3.80 2.35 -1.33
C GLY A 24 2.70 1.65 -2.13
N ALA A 25 3.06 1.28 -3.35
CA ALA A 25 2.22 0.59 -4.32
C ALA A 25 1.45 -0.63 -3.78
N GLY A 26 2.01 -1.35 -2.80
CA GLY A 26 1.37 -2.54 -2.22
C GLY A 26 0.13 -2.21 -1.38
N GLU A 27 0.18 -1.14 -0.58
CA GLU A 27 -0.97 -0.68 0.19
C GLU A 27 -2.05 -0.09 -0.69
N SER A 28 -1.69 0.72 -1.69
CA SER A 28 -2.68 1.28 -2.63
C SER A 28 -3.38 0.18 -3.44
N THR A 29 -2.64 -0.84 -3.88
CA THR A 29 -3.19 -2.01 -4.57
C THR A 29 -4.14 -2.80 -3.67
N SER A 30 -3.76 -3.07 -2.42
CA SER A 30 -4.59 -3.87 -1.51
C SER A 30 -5.85 -3.12 -1.06
N GLN A 31 -5.76 -1.81 -0.83
CA GLN A 31 -6.92 -0.96 -0.55
C GLN A 31 -7.87 -0.88 -1.75
N GLY A 32 -7.33 -0.66 -2.95
CA GLY A 32 -8.09 -0.67 -4.18
C GLY A 32 -8.80 -2.01 -4.40
N ALA A 33 -8.09 -3.13 -4.18
CA ALA A 33 -8.66 -4.46 -4.29
C ALA A 33 -9.77 -4.70 -3.27
N ALA A 34 -9.59 -4.29 -2.02
CA ALA A 34 -10.63 -4.43 -0.99
C ALA A 34 -11.88 -3.61 -1.33
N ALA A 35 -11.71 -2.34 -1.73
CA ALA A 35 -12.82 -1.48 -2.12
C ALA A 35 -13.57 -2.02 -3.34
N GLY A 36 -12.83 -2.43 -4.37
CA GLY A 36 -13.39 -3.04 -5.57
C GLY A 36 -14.09 -4.37 -5.29
N ALA A 37 -13.55 -5.21 -4.39
CA ALA A 37 -14.19 -6.45 -3.98
C ALA A 37 -15.53 -6.22 -3.30
N VAL A 38 -15.61 -5.22 -2.40
CA VAL A 38 -16.86 -4.87 -1.72
C VAL A 38 -17.90 -4.34 -2.71
N ALA A 39 -17.50 -3.40 -3.57
CA ALA A 39 -18.40 -2.86 -4.59
C ALA A 39 -18.90 -3.94 -5.55
N GLY A 40 -17.99 -4.78 -6.06
CA GLY A 40 -18.31 -5.88 -6.95
C GLY A 40 -19.16 -6.97 -6.27
N PHE A 41 -19.00 -7.19 -4.97
CA PHE A 41 -19.87 -8.10 -4.22
C PHE A 41 -21.31 -7.60 -4.16
N VAL A 42 -21.51 -6.29 -3.96
CA VAL A 42 -22.84 -5.68 -3.89
C VAL A 42 -23.59 -5.78 -5.22
N GLU A 43 -22.90 -5.59 -6.35
CA GLU A 43 -23.53 -5.63 -7.68
C GLU A 43 -23.64 -7.04 -8.28
N GLY A 44 -22.65 -7.90 -8.06
CA GLY A 44 -22.50 -9.17 -8.78
C GLY A 44 -22.27 -10.39 -7.89
N GLY A 45 -22.37 -10.26 -6.57
CA GLY A 45 -22.13 -11.34 -5.63
C GLY A 45 -20.66 -11.84 -5.64
N PRO A 46 -20.40 -13.13 -5.36
CA PRO A 46 -19.04 -13.63 -5.19
C PRO A 46 -18.14 -13.46 -6.42
N VAL A 47 -18.71 -13.60 -7.62
CA VAL A 47 -17.95 -13.42 -8.87
C VAL A 47 -17.64 -11.94 -9.10
N GLY A 48 -18.62 -11.06 -8.83
CA GLY A 48 -18.40 -9.62 -8.87
C GLY A 48 -17.32 -9.17 -7.90
N ALA A 49 -17.24 -9.77 -6.71
CA ALA A 49 -16.18 -9.50 -5.74
C ALA A 49 -14.78 -9.85 -6.26
N ALA A 50 -14.64 -10.99 -6.94
CA ALA A 50 -13.35 -11.40 -7.52
C ALA A 50 -12.91 -10.45 -8.65
N ILE A 51 -13.83 -10.09 -9.55
CA ILE A 51 -13.56 -9.15 -10.65
C ILE A 51 -13.26 -7.75 -10.09
N GLY A 52 -14.08 -7.30 -9.15
CA GLY A 52 -13.92 -6.03 -8.47
C GLY A 52 -12.59 -5.91 -7.73
N ALA A 53 -12.11 -6.99 -7.10
CA ALA A 53 -10.79 -7.01 -6.46
C ALA A 53 -9.64 -6.80 -7.46
N VAL A 54 -9.69 -7.47 -8.62
CA VAL A 54 -8.66 -7.35 -9.65
C VAL A 54 -8.66 -5.94 -10.25
N VAL A 55 -9.83 -5.42 -10.61
CA VAL A 55 -9.97 -4.09 -11.21
C VAL A 55 -9.61 -3.01 -10.20
N GLY A 56 -10.15 -3.09 -8.99
CA GLY A 56 -9.88 -2.14 -7.92
C GLY A 56 -8.41 -2.12 -7.52
N GLY A 57 -7.75 -3.28 -7.46
CA GLY A 57 -6.31 -3.34 -7.17
C GLY A 57 -5.46 -2.70 -8.27
N GLY A 58 -5.80 -2.94 -9.53
CA GLY A 58 -5.14 -2.29 -10.66
C GLY A 58 -5.31 -0.77 -10.67
N ILE A 59 -6.50 -0.27 -10.35
CA ILE A 59 -6.76 1.17 -10.22
C ILE A 59 -6.00 1.77 -9.03
N GLY A 60 -5.94 1.07 -7.89
CA GLY A 60 -5.19 1.50 -6.71
C GLY A 60 -3.69 1.63 -6.99
N TYR A 61 -3.12 0.67 -7.70
CA TYR A 61 -1.73 0.73 -8.16
C TYR A 61 -1.49 1.91 -9.11
N ALA A 62 -2.32 2.05 -10.14
CA ALA A 62 -2.20 3.14 -11.11
C ALA A 62 -2.34 4.52 -10.43
N GLY A 63 -3.22 4.63 -9.43
CA GLY A 63 -3.41 5.80 -8.59
C GLY A 63 -2.17 6.19 -7.79
N TYR A 64 -1.42 5.21 -7.32
CA TYR A 64 -0.14 5.44 -6.64
C TYR A 64 0.92 5.95 -7.63
N GLU A 65 1.08 5.28 -8.78
CA GLU A 65 2.04 5.73 -9.80
C GLU A 65 1.76 7.17 -10.22
N ILE A 66 0.52 7.52 -10.60
CA ILE A 66 0.17 8.90 -10.98
C ILE A 66 0.37 9.91 -9.85
N GLY A 67 0.21 9.50 -8.59
CA GLY A 67 0.48 10.35 -7.44
C GLY A 67 1.97 10.69 -7.35
N GLU A 68 2.85 9.73 -7.61
CA GLU A 68 4.30 9.92 -7.63
C GLU A 68 4.73 10.91 -8.74
N TRP A 69 4.14 10.83 -9.94
CA TRP A 69 4.39 11.78 -11.04
C TRP A 69 3.92 13.21 -10.74
N LEU A 70 2.93 13.38 -9.86
CA LEU A 70 2.37 14.69 -9.51
C LEU A 70 3.10 15.36 -8.35
N ASP A 71 3.79 14.56 -7.51
CA ASP A 71 4.58 15.04 -6.37
C ASP A 71 6.07 15.27 -6.73
N SER A 72 6.47 14.95 -7.97
CA SER A 72 7.81 15.19 -8.56
C SER A 72 7.93 16.53 -9.27
#